data_AF-A0A969YHM3-F1
#
_entry.id   AF-A0A969YHM3-F1
#
_cell.length_a   1.000
_cell.length_b   1.000
_cell.length_c   1.000
_cell.angle_alpha   90.00
_cell.angle_beta   90.00
_cell.angle_gamma   90.00
#
_symmetry.space_group_name_H-M   'P 1'
#
loop_
_entity.id
_entity.type
_entity.pdbx_description
1 polymer ?
#
loop_
_entity_poly.entity_id
_entity_poly.type
_entity_poly.pdbx_seq_one_letter_code
_entity_poly.pdbx_strand_id
1 'polypeptide(L)'
;MNSPLPQAEVRAMLGGGCFLRRADRDTALFVTDAPRRLTEAALADRERFLAAAGFRCGATPSGLWQIDPDESRWVSILRPYADVPPAGFPVNEALWEVYALARLLRAHPSPWENQPREAIRGVLKRLDRTAELLRYAPALLTECAIRLRHRQALPYAASPLLDAWLAQHDRGASK
;
A
#
# COMPACT_ATOMS: atom_id res chain seq x y z
N MET A 1 -8.35 -9.05 7.75
CA MET A 1 -8.57 -8.51 6.39
C MET A 1 -7.83 -9.35 5.36
N ASN A 2 -8.46 -9.73 4.25
CA ASN A 2 -7.72 -10.22 3.08
C ASN A 2 -6.82 -9.10 2.54
N SER A 3 -5.63 -9.43 2.05
CA SER A 3 -4.70 -8.43 1.54
C SER A 3 -5.36 -7.59 0.43
N PRO A 4 -5.35 -6.25 0.52
CA PRO A 4 -5.81 -5.39 -0.59
C PRO A 4 -4.81 -5.36 -1.75
N LEU A 5 -3.64 -5.98 -1.58
CA LEU A 5 -2.61 -6.02 -2.59
C LEU A 5 -3.03 -6.93 -3.76
N PRO A 6 -2.88 -6.46 -5.02
CA PRO A 6 -3.22 -7.26 -6.20
C PRO A 6 -2.15 -8.31 -6.53
N GLN A 7 -1.57 -8.96 -5.51
CA GLN A 7 -0.42 -9.85 -5.68
C GLN A 7 -0.75 -11.10 -6.49
N ALA A 8 -1.95 -11.66 -6.30
CA ALA A 8 -2.40 -12.84 -7.06
C ALA A 8 -2.58 -12.52 -8.55
N GLU A 9 -3.16 -11.36 -8.84
CA GLU A 9 -3.35 -10.86 -10.20
C GLU A 9 -2.02 -10.60 -10.90
N VAL A 10 -1.10 -9.85 -10.24
CA VAL A 10 0.24 -9.59 -10.79
C VAL A 10 1.02 -10.90 -11.00
N ARG A 11 0.88 -11.87 -10.09
CA ARG A 11 1.49 -13.20 -10.27
C ARG A 11 0.92 -13.93 -11.49
N ALA A 12 -0.39 -13.87 -11.71
CA ALA A 12 -1.02 -14.47 -12.88
C ALA A 12 -0.52 -13.82 -14.18
N MET A 13 -0.35 -12.49 -14.20
CA MET A 13 0.17 -11.77 -15.36
C MET A 13 1.63 -12.12 -15.68
N LEU A 14 2.48 -12.23 -14.66
CA LEU A 14 3.88 -12.65 -14.81
C LEU A 14 4.02 -14.10 -15.27
N GLY A 15 3.07 -14.97 -14.89
CA GLY A 15 3.12 -16.39 -15.17
C GLY A 15 4.09 -17.16 -14.26
N GLY A 16 4.47 -18.36 -14.70
CA GLY A 16 5.44 -19.20 -13.98
C GLY A 16 6.90 -18.82 -14.26
N GLY A 17 7.81 -19.26 -13.39
CA GLY A 17 9.26 -19.18 -13.64
C GLY A 17 9.97 -17.92 -13.12
N CYS A 18 9.22 -16.95 -12.57
CA CYS A 18 9.78 -15.76 -11.92
C CYS A 18 9.23 -15.64 -10.50
N PHE A 19 9.99 -15.04 -9.58
CA PHE A 19 9.45 -14.70 -8.26
C PHE A 19 8.60 -13.43 -8.33
N LEU A 20 7.66 -13.28 -7.40
CA LEU A 20 7.01 -12.01 -7.10
C LEU A 20 6.97 -11.81 -5.60
N ARG A 21 7.60 -10.74 -5.11
CA ARG A 21 7.67 -10.36 -3.69
C ARG A 21 7.22 -8.92 -3.51
N ARG A 22 6.81 -8.55 -2.29
CA ARG A 22 6.64 -7.14 -1.92
C ARG A 22 8.01 -6.47 -1.97
N ALA A 23 8.10 -5.27 -2.52
CA ALA A 23 9.35 -4.52 -2.48
C ALA A 23 9.66 -4.12 -1.04
N ASP A 24 10.92 -4.27 -0.61
CA ASP A 24 11.34 -3.93 0.76
C ASP A 24 11.20 -2.44 1.06
N ARG A 25 11.54 -1.62 0.05
CA ARG A 25 11.32 -0.16 0.09
C ARG A 25 9.94 0.18 -0.42
N ASP A 26 9.40 1.29 0.08
CA ASP A 26 8.08 1.77 -0.29
C ASP A 26 8.05 2.58 -1.60
N THR A 27 9.01 2.35 -2.50
CA THR A 27 9.07 2.97 -3.84
C THR A 27 8.16 2.29 -4.87
N ALA A 28 7.81 1.02 -4.65
CA ALA A 28 6.90 0.24 -5.48
C ALA A 28 6.17 -0.80 -4.61
N LEU A 29 5.05 -1.36 -5.08
CA LEU A 29 4.37 -2.45 -4.37
C LEU A 29 5.15 -3.77 -4.43
N PHE A 30 5.66 -4.13 -5.60
CA PHE A 30 6.29 -5.43 -5.83
C PHE A 30 7.64 -5.35 -6.54
N VAL A 31 8.38 -6.46 -6.44
CA VAL A 31 9.62 -6.72 -7.17
C VAL A 31 9.62 -8.14 -7.73
N THR A 32 10.21 -8.31 -8.92
CA THR A 32 10.34 -9.60 -9.63
C THR A 32 11.69 -9.73 -10.34
N ASP A 33 12.19 -10.96 -10.50
CA ASP A 33 13.36 -11.30 -11.33
C ASP A 33 13.02 -11.62 -12.78
N ALA A 34 11.81 -11.31 -13.25
CA ALA A 34 11.40 -11.55 -14.64
C ALA A 34 12.45 -11.14 -15.70
N PRO A 35 13.12 -9.97 -15.61
CA PRO A 35 14.15 -9.59 -16.58
C PRO A 35 15.35 -10.55 -16.67
N ARG A 36 15.60 -11.34 -15.64
CA ARG A 36 16.72 -12.30 -15.59
C ARG A 36 16.32 -13.71 -16.03
N ARG A 37 15.02 -13.97 -16.14
CA ARG A 37 14.45 -15.32 -16.35
C ARG A 37 13.82 -15.47 -17.72
N LEU A 38 13.24 -14.40 -18.23
CA LEU A 38 12.49 -14.40 -19.47
C LEU A 38 13.37 -13.97 -20.64
N THR A 39 13.02 -14.43 -21.84
CA THR A 39 13.55 -13.86 -23.08
C THR A 39 13.05 -12.42 -23.24
N GLU A 40 13.73 -11.63 -24.05
CA GLU A 40 13.33 -10.24 -24.33
C GLU A 40 11.89 -10.13 -24.86
N ALA A 41 11.51 -11.01 -25.79
CA ALA A 41 10.15 -11.05 -26.33
C ALA A 41 9.10 -11.38 -25.24
N ALA A 42 9.36 -12.39 -24.42
CA ALA A 42 8.48 -12.76 -23.33
C ALA A 42 8.39 -11.66 -22.28
N LEU A 43 9.50 -10.97 -21.99
CA LEU A 43 9.54 -9.86 -21.06
C LEU A 43 8.68 -8.68 -21.56
N ALA A 44 8.82 -8.31 -22.83
CA ALA A 44 8.00 -7.27 -23.47
C ALA A 44 6.50 -7.61 -23.46
N ASP A 45 6.14 -8.89 -23.64
CA ASP A 45 4.75 -9.34 -23.49
C ASP A 45 4.22 -9.12 -22.07
N ARG A 46 5.01 -9.45 -21.03
CA ARG A 46 4.60 -9.24 -19.63
C ARG A 46 4.45 -7.77 -19.29
N GLU A 47 5.35 -6.92 -19.79
CA GLU A 47 5.24 -5.48 -19.62
C GLU A 47 3.94 -4.94 -20.23
N ARG A 48 3.58 -5.37 -21.45
CA ARG A 48 2.33 -4.98 -22.10
C ARG A 48 1.09 -5.45 -21.32
N PHE A 49 1.08 -6.69 -20.83
CA PHE A 49 -0.03 -7.19 -20.02
C PHE A 49 -0.18 -6.41 -18.71
N LEU A 50 0.93 -6.13 -18.02
CA LEU A 50 0.93 -5.35 -16.79
C LEU A 50 0.45 -3.91 -17.04
N ALA A 51 0.92 -3.28 -18.12
CA ALA A 51 0.49 -1.94 -18.51
C ALA A 51 -1.01 -1.88 -18.84
N ALA A 52 -1.52 -2.85 -19.59
CA ALA A 52 -2.95 -2.95 -19.89
C ALA A 52 -3.83 -3.14 -18.64
N ALA A 53 -3.28 -3.76 -17.58
CA ALA A 53 -3.94 -3.90 -16.28
C ALA A 53 -3.73 -2.70 -15.34
N GLY A 54 -3.05 -1.64 -15.79
CA GLY A 54 -2.81 -0.41 -15.04
C GLY A 54 -1.60 -0.49 -14.11
N PHE A 55 -0.59 -1.30 -14.42
CA PHE A 55 0.67 -1.37 -13.67
C PHE A 55 1.83 -0.83 -14.50
N ARG A 56 2.76 -0.17 -13.82
CA ARG A 56 4.03 0.30 -14.38
C ARG A 56 5.15 -0.62 -13.95
N CYS A 57 6.03 -0.95 -14.88
CA CYS A 57 7.26 -1.67 -14.63
C CYS A 57 8.44 -0.71 -14.68
N GLY A 58 9.40 -0.87 -13.77
CA GLY A 58 10.63 -0.09 -13.76
C GLY A 58 11.84 -0.98 -13.47
N ALA A 59 12.89 -0.87 -14.28
CA ALA A 59 14.14 -1.56 -14.01
C ALA A 59 14.84 -0.95 -12.79
N THR A 60 15.35 -1.82 -11.93
CA THR A 60 16.23 -1.45 -10.82
C THR A 60 17.70 -1.57 -11.24
N PRO A 61 18.64 -0.90 -10.55
CA PRO A 61 20.08 -1.06 -10.83
C PRO A 61 20.58 -2.49 -10.68
N SER A 62 19.89 -3.33 -9.90
CA SER A 62 20.21 -4.75 -9.76
C SER A 62 19.61 -5.61 -10.88
N GLY A 63 18.96 -5.05 -11.90
CA GLY A 63 18.36 -5.83 -12.98
C GLY A 63 17.12 -6.64 -12.55
N LEU A 64 16.42 -6.19 -11.50
CA LEU A 64 15.08 -6.64 -11.16
C LEU A 64 14.05 -5.63 -11.68
N TRP A 65 12.80 -6.04 -11.83
CA TRP A 65 11.68 -5.13 -12.06
C TRP A 65 10.97 -4.76 -10.78
N GLN A 66 10.69 -3.47 -10.60
CA GLN A 66 9.69 -2.96 -9.69
C GLN A 66 8.35 -2.82 -10.41
N ILE A 67 7.26 -3.20 -9.73
CA ILE A 67 5.91 -3.11 -10.26
C ILE A 67 5.08 -2.25 -9.29
N ASP A 68 4.50 -1.18 -9.81
CA ASP A 68 3.62 -0.27 -9.06
C ASP A 68 2.36 0.04 -9.86
N PRO A 69 1.21 0.29 -9.21
CA PRO A 69 0.00 0.75 -9.91
C PRO A 69 0.26 2.11 -10.58
N ASP A 70 -0.35 2.32 -11.75
CA ASP A 70 -0.54 3.66 -12.28
C ASP A 70 -1.66 4.42 -11.53
N GLU A 71 -1.90 5.66 -11.93
CA GLU A 71 -2.91 6.52 -11.32
C GLU A 71 -4.32 5.91 -11.33
N SER A 72 -4.74 5.33 -12.46
CA SER A 72 -6.07 4.73 -12.61
C SER A 72 -6.23 3.50 -11.72
N ARG A 73 -5.15 2.71 -11.60
CA ARG A 73 -5.13 1.51 -10.80
C ARG A 73 -5.05 1.80 -9.31
N TRP A 74 -4.35 2.86 -8.91
CA TRP A 74 -4.40 3.37 -7.54
C TRP A 74 -5.82 3.72 -7.12
N VAL A 75 -6.54 4.48 -7.93
CA VAL A 75 -7.95 4.81 -7.68
C VAL A 75 -8.79 3.54 -7.56
N SER A 76 -8.58 2.55 -8.43
CA SER A 76 -9.32 1.29 -8.40
C SER A 76 -9.05 0.46 -7.14
N ILE A 77 -7.81 0.42 -6.67
CA ILE A 77 -7.43 -0.29 -5.43
C ILE A 77 -8.04 0.39 -4.19
N LEU A 78 -8.09 1.72 -4.17
CA LEU A 78 -8.54 2.49 -3.02
C LEU A 78 -10.07 2.68 -2.99
N ARG A 79 -10.74 2.62 -4.13
CA ARG A 79 -12.19 2.82 -4.27
C ARG A 79 -13.05 2.00 -3.29
N PRO A 80 -12.78 0.70 -3.04
CA PRO A 80 -13.57 -0.08 -2.10
C PRO A 80 -13.58 0.46 -0.66
N TYR A 81 -12.63 1.35 -0.33
CA TYR A 81 -12.47 1.92 1.00
C TYR A 81 -13.00 3.36 1.10
N ALA A 82 -13.41 3.98 -0.01
CA ALA A 82 -13.75 5.40 -0.05
C ALA A 82 -14.85 5.79 0.97
N ASP A 83 -15.84 4.91 1.15
CA ASP A 83 -17.00 5.15 2.02
C ASP A 83 -16.85 4.51 3.40
N VAL A 84 -15.66 4.05 3.77
CA VAL A 84 -15.42 3.47 5.09
C VAL A 84 -15.55 4.57 6.15
N PRO A 85 -16.49 4.41 7.11
CA PRO A 85 -16.65 5.38 8.19
C PRO A 85 -15.42 5.35 9.11
N PRO A 86 -15.11 6.45 9.79
CA PRO A 86 -14.04 6.46 10.78
C PRO A 86 -14.26 5.39 11.85
N ALA A 87 -13.21 4.68 12.24
CA ALA A 87 -13.31 3.69 13.31
C ALA A 87 -13.61 4.37 14.66
N GLY A 88 -14.32 3.66 15.53
CA GLY A 88 -14.47 4.03 16.94
C GLY A 88 -13.13 3.99 17.68
N PHE A 89 -13.09 4.60 18.87
CA PHE A 89 -11.91 4.51 19.72
C PHE A 89 -11.70 3.05 20.15
N PRO A 90 -10.53 2.45 19.84
CA PRO A 90 -10.31 1.04 20.12
C PRO A 90 -10.17 0.75 21.62
N VAL A 91 -10.74 -0.37 22.06
CA VAL A 91 -10.60 -0.84 23.44
C VAL A 91 -9.21 -1.42 23.67
N ASN A 92 -8.65 -2.08 22.65
CA ASN A 92 -7.31 -2.65 22.72
C ASN A 92 -6.23 -1.56 22.57
N GLU A 93 -5.46 -1.34 23.64
CA GLU A 93 -4.38 -0.36 23.71
C GLU A 93 -3.31 -0.55 22.63
N ALA A 94 -3.07 -1.80 22.22
CA ALA A 94 -2.11 -2.09 21.15
C ALA A 94 -2.50 -1.46 19.80
N LEU A 95 -3.76 -1.05 19.63
CA LEU A 95 -4.28 -0.44 18.40
C LEU A 95 -4.24 1.10 18.42
N TRP A 96 -3.90 1.72 19.56
CA TRP A 96 -4.01 3.17 19.75
C TRP A 96 -3.20 3.99 18.76
N GLU A 97 -1.98 3.54 18.42
CA GLU A 97 -1.12 4.25 17.46
C GLU A 97 -1.66 4.17 16.03
N VAL A 98 -2.27 3.04 15.65
CA VAL A 98 -2.93 2.90 14.34
C VAL A 98 -4.18 3.78 14.29
N TYR A 99 -4.94 3.83 15.39
CA TYR A 99 -6.07 4.73 15.53
C TYR A 99 -5.65 6.20 15.46
N ALA A 100 -4.65 6.62 16.22
CA ALA A 100 -4.12 7.98 16.21
C ALA A 100 -3.66 8.38 14.80
N LEU A 101 -2.98 7.48 14.09
CA LEU A 101 -2.61 7.71 12.69
C LEU A 101 -3.83 7.89 11.79
N ALA A 102 -4.82 6.99 11.85
CA ALA A 102 -6.04 7.09 11.04
C ALA A 102 -6.76 8.43 11.28
N ARG A 103 -6.88 8.84 12.55
CA ARG A 103 -7.49 10.12 12.95
C ARG A 103 -6.69 11.32 12.45
N LEU A 104 -5.36 11.30 12.59
CA LEU A 104 -4.49 12.36 12.10
C LEU A 104 -4.65 12.55 10.60
N LEU A 105 -4.55 11.47 9.83
CA LEU A 105 -4.68 11.53 8.37
C LEU A 105 -6.04 12.09 7.96
N ARG A 106 -7.13 11.65 8.61
CA ARG A 106 -8.49 12.12 8.31
C ARG A 106 -8.70 13.60 8.64
N ALA A 107 -8.02 14.12 9.66
CA ALA A 107 -8.08 15.53 10.02
C ALA A 107 -7.36 16.46 9.01
N HIS A 108 -6.51 15.90 8.14
CA HIS A 108 -5.71 16.64 7.17
C HIS A 108 -5.89 16.10 5.74
N PRO A 109 -7.10 16.24 5.16
CA PRO A 109 -7.34 15.84 3.79
C PRO A 109 -6.47 16.64 2.83
N SER A 110 -6.00 15.99 1.77
CA SER A 110 -5.22 16.65 0.72
C SER A 110 -5.52 16.05 -0.66
N PRO A 111 -5.41 16.85 -1.73
CA PRO A 111 -5.64 16.39 -3.10
C PRO A 111 -4.74 15.20 -3.44
N TRP A 112 -5.27 14.23 -4.18
CA TRP A 112 -4.57 12.98 -4.48
C TRP A 112 -3.18 13.25 -5.07
N GLU A 113 -3.07 14.13 -6.07
CA GLU A 113 -1.85 14.57 -6.74
C GLU A 113 -0.71 14.99 -5.78
N ASN A 114 -1.03 15.46 -4.58
CA ASN A 114 -0.04 15.96 -3.62
C ASN A 114 0.34 14.95 -2.53
N GLN A 115 -0.40 13.84 -2.39
CA GLN A 115 -0.18 12.91 -1.28
C GLN A 115 1.13 12.09 -1.44
N PRO A 116 1.86 11.78 -0.36
CA PRO A 116 3.05 10.94 -0.45
C PRO A 116 2.67 9.48 -0.72
N ARG A 117 2.81 9.04 -1.98
CA ARG A 117 2.48 7.68 -2.43
C ARG A 117 3.28 6.61 -1.68
N GLU A 118 4.51 6.92 -1.30
CA GLU A 118 5.37 6.00 -0.53
C GLU A 118 4.72 5.61 0.79
N ALA A 119 4.17 6.57 1.54
CA ALA A 119 3.50 6.26 2.79
C ALA A 119 2.20 5.47 2.58
N ILE A 120 1.45 5.75 1.51
CA ILE A 120 0.23 5.00 1.15
C ILE A 120 0.59 3.54 0.80
N ARG A 121 1.63 3.32 -0.03
CA ARG A 121 2.18 1.97 -0.30
C ARG A 121 2.59 1.28 0.99
N GLY A 122 3.29 1.99 1.87
CA GLY A 122 3.79 1.45 3.12
C GLY A 122 2.66 0.93 4.02
N VAL A 123 1.53 1.65 4.09
CA VAL A 123 0.32 1.17 4.79
C VAL A 123 -0.28 -0.03 4.06
N LEU A 124 -0.50 0.07 2.74
CA LEU A 124 -1.15 -0.97 1.94
C LEU A 124 -0.42 -2.32 2.05
N LYS A 125 0.91 -2.29 2.04
CA LYS A 125 1.76 -3.48 2.19
C LYS A 125 1.67 -4.19 3.53
N ARG A 126 1.11 -3.55 4.56
CA ARG A 126 1.13 -4.03 5.94
C ARG A 126 -0.26 -4.33 6.50
N LEU A 127 -1.35 -4.03 5.77
CA LEU A 127 -2.72 -4.25 6.25
C LEU A 127 -3.05 -5.72 6.57
N ASP A 128 -2.39 -6.68 5.94
CA ASP A 128 -2.54 -8.11 6.24
C ASP A 128 -1.44 -8.66 7.16
N ARG A 129 -0.57 -7.79 7.69
CA ARG A 129 0.54 -8.13 8.59
C ARG A 129 0.47 -7.29 9.86
N THR A 130 -0.44 -7.64 10.76
CA THR A 130 -0.74 -6.89 11.99
C THR A 130 0.51 -6.43 12.74
N ALA A 131 1.43 -7.34 13.05
CA ALA A 131 2.65 -6.99 13.78
C ALA A 131 3.54 -5.98 13.03
N GLU A 132 3.57 -6.02 11.69
CA GLU A 132 4.31 -5.03 10.89
C GLU A 132 3.60 -3.68 10.88
N LEU A 133 2.28 -3.65 10.77
CA LEU A 133 1.50 -2.40 10.80
C LEU A 133 1.62 -1.70 12.16
N LEU A 134 1.52 -2.45 13.26
CA LEU A 134 1.66 -1.92 14.62
C LEU A 134 3.03 -1.28 14.86
N ARG A 135 4.11 -1.85 14.29
CA ARG A 135 5.45 -1.26 14.35
C ARG A 135 5.63 -0.06 13.40
N TYR A 136 4.90 -0.04 12.29
CA TYR A 136 5.03 0.99 11.26
C TYR A 136 4.27 2.27 11.62
N ALA A 137 3.11 2.17 12.27
CA ALA A 137 2.25 3.31 12.58
C ALA A 137 2.96 4.43 13.39
N PRO A 138 3.72 4.16 14.47
CA PRO A 138 4.43 5.20 15.22
C PRO A 138 5.48 5.94 14.38
N ALA A 139 6.19 5.22 13.52
CA ALA A 139 7.17 5.83 12.62
C ALA A 139 6.49 6.74 11.59
N LEU A 140 5.35 6.30 11.03
CA LEU A 140 4.59 7.12 10.09
C LEU A 140 3.91 8.32 10.76
N LEU A 141 3.49 8.21 12.03
CA LEU A 141 3.02 9.36 12.82
C LEU A 141 4.11 10.42 12.97
N THR A 142 5.34 10.00 13.26
CA THR A 142 6.49 10.91 13.37
C THR A 142 6.75 11.63 12.04
N GLU A 143 6.75 10.89 10.93
CA GLU A 143 6.88 11.46 9.58
C GLU A 143 5.74 12.44 9.25
N CYS A 144 4.49 12.11 9.62
CA CYS A 144 3.36 13.01 9.44
C CYS A 144 3.53 14.31 10.25
N ALA A 145 4.03 14.23 11.49
CA ALA A 145 4.30 15.41 12.30
C ALA A 145 5.36 16.31 11.65
N ILE A 146 6.42 15.73 11.08
CA ILE A 146 7.45 16.47 10.33
C ILE A 146 6.83 17.16 9.11
N ARG A 147 6.05 16.43 8.30
CA ARG A 147 5.36 16.99 7.13
C ARG A 147 4.45 18.16 7.48
N LEU A 148 3.67 18.03 8.56
CA LEU A 148 2.78 19.11 9.01
C LEU A 148 3.57 20.38 9.39
N ARG A 149 4.71 20.24 10.08
CA ARG A 149 5.60 21.38 10.38
C ARG A 149 6.11 22.07 9.11
N HIS A 150 6.36 21.30 8.06
CA HIS A 150 6.78 21.80 6.76
C HIS A 150 5.62 22.15 5.81
N ARG A 151 4.37 22.13 6.29
CA ARG A 151 3.16 22.39 5.48
C ARG A 151 3.03 21.48 4.25
N GLN A 152 3.51 20.25 4.36
CA GLN A 152 3.43 19.24 3.31
C GLN A 152 2.17 18.37 3.48
N ALA A 153 1.68 17.84 2.36
CA ALA A 153 0.53 16.95 2.35
C ALA A 153 0.81 15.62 3.10
N LEU A 154 -0.24 15.09 3.72
CA LEU A 154 -0.23 13.79 4.40
C LEU A 154 -0.82 12.69 3.49
N PRO A 155 -0.54 11.40 3.75
CA PRO A 155 -1.10 10.28 3.00
C PRO A 155 -2.57 10.03 3.36
N TYR A 156 -3.44 11.03 3.17
CA TYR A 156 -4.86 10.99 3.52
C TYR A 156 -5.59 9.73 2.99
N ALA A 157 -5.28 9.28 1.78
CA ALA A 157 -5.85 8.09 1.16
C ALA A 157 -5.59 6.79 1.95
N ALA A 158 -4.62 6.78 2.88
CA ALA A 158 -4.41 5.67 3.78
C ALA A 158 -5.38 5.65 4.97
N SER A 159 -6.05 6.76 5.31
CA SER A 159 -6.98 6.80 6.44
C SER A 159 -8.11 5.78 6.32
N PRO A 160 -8.87 5.70 5.20
CA PRO A 160 -9.96 4.75 5.10
C PRO A 160 -9.50 3.28 5.11
N LEU A 161 -8.28 3.01 4.65
CA LEU A 161 -7.64 1.69 4.76
C LEU A 161 -7.40 1.31 6.23
N LEU A 162 -6.87 2.24 7.03
CA LEU A 162 -6.63 2.04 8.45
C LEU A 162 -7.94 1.94 9.24
N ASP A 163 -8.95 2.75 8.92
CA ASP A 163 -10.27 2.69 9.54
C ASP A 163 -10.93 1.31 9.29
N ALA A 164 -10.88 0.82 8.05
CA ALA A 164 -11.40 -0.51 7.70
C ALA A 164 -10.65 -1.62 8.45
N TRP A 165 -9.34 -1.46 8.62
CA TRP A 165 -8.51 -2.40 9.34
C TRP A 165 -8.85 -2.41 10.84
N LEU A 166 -8.94 -1.25 11.48
CA LEU A 166 -9.31 -1.10 12.88
C LEU A 166 -10.68 -1.72 13.17
N ALA A 167 -11.67 -1.46 12.32
CA ALA A 167 -13.01 -2.00 12.44
C ALA A 167 -13.07 -3.54 12.44
N GLN A 168 -12.05 -4.22 11.89
CA GLN A 168 -11.95 -5.69 11.90
C GLN A 168 -11.16 -6.25 13.08
N HIS A 169 -10.19 -5.48 13.61
CA HIS A 169 -9.27 -5.97 14.64
C HIS A 169 -9.66 -5.56 16.05
N ASP A 170 -10.47 -4.50 16.22
CA ASP A 170 -10.99 -4.09 17.53
C ASP A 170 -12.18 -4.98 17.99
N ARG A 171 -12.93 -5.57 17.04
CA ARG A 171 -14.02 -6.52 17.34
C ARG A 171 -13.56 -7.86 17.93
N GLY A 172 -12.25 -8.08 18.08
CA GLY A 172 -11.66 -9.30 18.64
C GLY A 172 -11.69 -9.41 20.17
N ALA A 173 -12.13 -8.37 20.89
CA ALA A 173 -12.15 -8.35 22.37
C ALA A 173 -13.50 -8.74 22.99
N SER A 174 -14.50 -9.16 22.19
CA SER A 174 -15.77 -9.68 22.69
C SER A 174 -15.87 -11.19 22.44
N LYS A 175 -15.15 -11.96 23.26
CA LYS A 175 -15.48 -13.35 23.57
C LYS A 175 -15.17 -13.62 25.04
#